data_AF-A0A2V3TRD3-F1
#
_entry.id   AF-A0A2V3TRD3-F1
#
_cell.length_a   1.000
_cell.length_b   1.000
_cell.length_c   1.000
_cell.angle_alpha   90.00
_cell.angle_beta   90.00
_cell.angle_gamma   90.00
#
_symmetry.space_group_name_H-M   'P 1'
#
loop_
_entity.id
_entity.type
_entity.pdbx_description
1 polymer ?
#
loop_
_entity_poly.entity_id
_entity_poly.type
_entity_poly.pdbx_seq_one_letter_code
_entity_poly.pdbx_strand_id
1 'polypeptide(L)' 'MIGPSGIVRVLVATKPVDFRKGADGLAALVRETMVSPR' A
#
# COMPACT_ATOMS: atom_id res chain seq x y z
N MET A 1 -2.18 -8.00 23.02
CA MET A 1 -2.05 -7.81 21.56
C MET A 1 -0.77 -8.51 21.13
N ILE A 2 -0.86 -9.59 20.34
CA ILE A 2 0.31 -10.29 19.79
C ILE A 2 0.56 -9.69 18.41
N GLY A 3 1.65 -8.93 18.25
CA GLY A 3 2.08 -8.38 16.97
C GLY A 3 2.84 -9.41 16.13
N PRO A 4 3.02 -9.16 14.82
CA PRO A 4 3.72 -10.09 13.93
C PRO A 4 5.15 -10.37 14.43
N SER A 5 5.53 -11.64 14.52
CA SER A 5 6.89 -12.08 14.84
C SER A 5 7.75 -12.10 13.57
N GLY A 6 8.84 -11.33 13.53
CA GLY A 6 9.81 -11.29 12.42
C GLY A 6 10.17 -9.88 11.93
N ILE A 7 11.00 -9.81 10.87
CA ILE A 7 11.37 -8.54 10.22
C ILE A 7 10.18 -8.05 9.40
N VAL A 8 9.58 -6.94 9.82
CA VAL A 8 8.49 -6.28 9.10
C VAL A 8 9.05 -5.18 8.21
N ARG A 9 8.59 -5.12 6.96
CA ARG A 9 8.82 -3.97 6.06
C ARG A 9 7.54 -3.17 5.94
N VAL A 10 7.60 -1.92 6.38
CA VAL A 10 6.51 -0.96 6.21
C VAL A 10 6.83 -0.09 5.00
N LEU A 11 5.85 0.05 4.10
CA LEU A 11 5.96 0.86 2.89
C LEU A 11 4.99 2.04 3.02
N VAL A 12 5.42 3.21 2.55
CA VAL A 12 4.64 4.45 2.60
C VAL A 12 4.46 4.98 1.19
N ALA A 13 3.24 5.41 0.86
CA ALA A 13 2.96 6.06 -0.41
C ALA A 13 3.64 7.43 -0.47
N THR A 14 4.52 7.64 -1.45
CA THR A 14 5.17 8.93 -1.73
C THR A 14 4.43 9.76 -2.78
N LYS A 15 3.30 9.23 -3.28
CA LYS A 15 2.39 9.89 -4.23
C LYS A 15 1.01 10.05 -3.57
N PRO A 16 0.21 11.05 -3.96
CA PRO A 16 -1.14 11.23 -3.45
C PRO A 16 -2.01 9.97 -3.64
N VAL A 17 -2.83 9.65 -2.64
CA VAL A 17 -3.79 8.55 -2.64
C VAL A 17 -5.21 9.14 -2.57
N ASP A 18 -6.10 8.71 -3.46
CA ASP A 18 -7.50 9.14 -3.41
C ASP A 18 -8.28 8.35 -2.34
N PHE A 19 -8.26 8.87 -1.11
CA PHE A 19 -8.96 8.27 0.03
C PHE A 19 -10.49 8.44 -0.01
N ARG A 20 -11.06 9.17 -0.97
CA ARG A 20 -12.53 9.17 -1.17
C ARG A 20 -13.04 7.78 -1.54
N LYS A 21 -12.15 6.90 -2.01
CA LYS A 21 -12.39 5.48 -2.30
C LYS A 21 -12.11 4.54 -1.11
N GLY A 22 -11.80 5.07 0.07
CA GLY A 22 -11.41 4.26 1.22
C GLY A 22 -10.11 3.47 0.97
N ALA A 23 -10.05 2.23 1.48
CA ALA A 23 -8.88 1.36 1.35
C ALA A 23 -8.50 1.05 -0.11
N ASP A 24 -9.49 1.07 -1.01
CA ASP A 24 -9.28 0.78 -2.43
C ASP A 24 -8.41 1.84 -3.13
N GLY A 25 -8.40 3.07 -2.62
CA GLY A 25 -7.54 4.13 -3.14
C GLY A 25 -6.06 3.76 -3.05
N LEU A 26 -5.62 3.22 -1.90
CA LEU A 26 -4.24 2.78 -1.71
C LEU A 26 -3.95 1.51 -2.53
N ALA A 27 -4.89 0.57 -2.56
CA ALA A 27 -4.74 -0.67 -3.32
C ALA A 27 -4.57 -0.40 -4.83
N ALA A 28 -5.25 0.60 -5.38
CA ALA A 28 -5.07 1.03 -6.77
C ALA A 28 -3.66 1.55 -7.04
N LEU A 29 -3.12 2.41 -6.17
CA LEU A 29 -1.77 2.94 -6.31
C LEU A 29 -0.71 1.83 -6.23
N VAL A 30 -0.89 0.86 -5.32
CA VAL A 30 0.02 -0.31 -5.20
C VAL A 30 -0.01 -1.14 -6.48
N ARG A 31 -1.20 -1.40 -7.06
CA ARG A 31 -1.33 -2.13 -8.32
C ARG A 31 -0.58 -1.45 -9.46
N GLU A 32 -0.73 -0.14 -9.60
CA GLU A 32 -0.04 0.63 -10.64
C GLU A 32 1.49 0.62 -10.46
N THR A 33 1.97 0.72 -9.22
CA THR A 33 3.39 0.94 -8.93
C THR A 33 4.21 -0.33 -8.73
N MET A 34 3.60 -1.44 -8.29
CA MET A 34 4.31 -2.67 -7.91
C MET A 34 3.84 -3.91 -8.67
N VAL A 35 2.58 -3.95 -9.10
CA VAL A 35 1.99 -5.15 -9.73
C VAL A 35 1.99 -5.03 -11.26
N SER A 36 1.96 -3.81 -11.82
CA SER A 36 2.06 -3.60 -13.25
C SER A 36 3.53 -3.70 -13.71
N PRO A 37 3.89 -4.72 -14.52
CA PRO A 37 5.22 -4.79 -15.11
C PRO A 37 5.28 -3.75 -16.23
N ARG A 38 5.93 -2.61 -15.97
CA ARG A 38 6.57 -1.87 -17.06
C ARG A 38 7.98 -2.37 -17.23
#